data_AF-A0A073J1J1-F1
#
_entry.id   AF-A0A073J1J1-F1
#
_cell.length_a   1.000
_cell.length_b   1.000
_cell.length_c   1.000
_cell.angle_alpha   90.00
_cell.angle_beta   90.00
_cell.angle_gamma   90.00
#
_symmetry.space_group_name_H-M   'P 1'
#
loop_
_entity.id
_entity.type
_entity.pdbx_description
1 polymer ?
#
loop_
_entity_poly.entity_id
_entity_poly.type
_entity_poly.pdbx_seq_one_letter_code
_entity_poly.pdbx_strand_id
1 'polypeptide(L)'
;MSDVVSSLSSGFMTLEDGLLVLGERYGPITIVSEGNNSIILSKWCELFFPKLKVLKGAESKSGFRQLCTLSHFLDGQNTRHKWLIVVDCDKFGELEKIKSGHAVESFAFDFHENRICKTGIENMFNEDLLKDYARLRTGEKGEALIFESPQKREFANFIKEKGKEEHFVNFLKLKEKVESMLTSVSSENPD
;
A
#
# COMPACT_ATOMS: atom_id res chain seq x y z
N MET A 1 -6.29 13.20 24.80
CA MET A 1 -7.16 13.58 23.66
C MET A 1 -6.71 14.87 22.97
N SER A 2 -6.12 15.86 23.66
CA SER A 2 -5.70 17.14 23.04
C SER A 2 -4.58 16.99 22.00
N ASP A 3 -3.64 16.06 22.21
CA ASP A 3 -2.42 15.99 21.39
C ASP A 3 -2.62 15.27 20.04
N VAL A 4 -3.67 14.46 19.95
CA VAL A 4 -4.07 13.78 18.71
C VAL A 4 -4.80 14.75 17.79
N VAL A 5 -5.63 15.65 18.35
CA VAL A 5 -6.36 16.66 17.59
C VAL A 5 -5.42 17.74 17.05
N SER A 6 -4.38 18.12 17.80
CA SER A 6 -3.36 19.07 17.32
C SER A 6 -2.44 18.47 16.25
N SER A 7 -2.16 17.16 16.29
CA SER A 7 -1.39 16.48 15.25
C SER A 7 -2.15 16.31 13.93
N LEU A 8 -3.48 16.30 13.99
CA LEU A 8 -4.37 16.27 12.82
C LEU A 8 -4.53 17.65 12.16
N SER A 9 -4.28 18.75 12.87
CA SER A 9 -4.48 20.11 12.34
C SER A 9 -3.30 20.63 11.52
N SER A 10 -2.10 20.02 11.63
CA SER A 10 -0.87 20.52 10.97
C SER A 10 -0.50 19.83 9.64
N GLY A 11 -1.28 18.87 9.16
CA GLY A 11 -1.04 18.20 7.87
C GLY A 11 -2.29 17.52 7.37
N PHE A 12 -2.95 18.14 6.39
CA PHE A 12 -4.27 17.80 5.81
C PHE A 12 -4.48 16.31 5.45
N MET A 13 -4.79 15.49 6.46
CA MET A 13 -6.01 14.69 6.48
C MET A 13 -6.98 15.47 7.37
N THR A 14 -8.05 16.02 6.81
CA THR A 14 -9.04 16.67 7.67
C THR A 14 -9.62 15.62 8.61
N LEU A 15 -10.05 16.01 9.81
CA LEU A 15 -10.73 15.14 10.77
C LEU A 15 -11.86 14.31 10.10
N GLU A 16 -12.47 14.88 9.08
CA GLU A 16 -13.46 14.25 8.19
C GLU A 16 -12.91 13.07 7.38
N ASP A 17 -11.69 13.17 6.84
CA ASP A 17 -11.01 12.05 6.17
C ASP A 17 -10.75 10.92 7.19
N GLY A 18 -10.34 11.25 8.42
CA GLY A 18 -10.15 10.27 9.50
C GLY A 18 -11.47 9.63 9.99
N LEU A 19 -12.57 10.40 10.00
CA LEU A 19 -13.91 9.92 10.33
C LEU A 19 -14.52 9.06 9.21
N LEU A 20 -14.26 9.39 7.94
CA LEU A 20 -14.59 8.54 6.78
C LEU A 20 -13.87 7.20 6.90
N VAL A 21 -12.57 7.21 7.21
CA VAL A 21 -11.77 6.00 7.46
C VAL A 21 -12.37 5.14 8.58
N LEU A 22 -12.86 5.75 9.66
CA LEU A 22 -13.51 5.02 10.75
C LEU A 22 -14.92 4.51 10.42
N GLY A 23 -15.65 5.19 9.53
CA GLY A 23 -16.94 4.76 9.01
C GLY A 23 -16.82 3.65 7.96
N GLU A 24 -15.70 3.60 7.25
CA GLU A 24 -15.35 2.62 6.21
C GLU A 24 -14.57 1.41 6.78
N ARG A 25 -14.97 0.91 7.95
CA ARG A 25 -14.41 -0.36 8.46
C ARG A 25 -14.95 -1.51 7.64
N TYR A 26 -14.15 -1.96 6.69
CA TYR A 26 -14.50 -3.09 5.85
C TYR A 26 -13.76 -4.35 6.30
N GLY A 27 -14.52 -5.28 6.88
CA GLY A 27 -13.97 -6.57 7.30
C GLY A 27 -12.97 -6.48 8.47
N PRO A 28 -12.17 -7.53 8.68
CA PRO A 28 -11.25 -7.62 9.83
C PRO A 28 -9.99 -6.75 9.68
N ILE A 29 -9.56 -6.49 8.44
CA ILE A 29 -8.33 -5.75 8.12
C ILE A 29 -8.60 -4.77 6.98
N THR A 30 -8.12 -3.54 7.11
CA THR A 30 -8.04 -2.57 6.00
C THR A 30 -6.59 -2.29 5.64
N ILE A 31 -6.26 -2.35 4.35
CA ILE A 31 -4.94 -1.99 3.81
C ILE A 31 -4.90 -0.51 3.45
N VAL A 32 -3.82 0.17 3.78
CA VAL A 32 -3.56 1.56 3.44
C VAL A 32 -2.19 1.67 2.77
N SER A 33 -2.08 2.45 1.70
CA SER A 33 -0.84 2.64 0.95
C SER A 33 -0.82 4.02 0.25
N GLU A 34 0.36 4.44 -0.21
CA GLU A 34 0.55 5.68 -0.96
C GLU A 34 0.10 5.60 -2.42
N GLY A 35 -0.43 6.72 -2.95
CA GLY A 35 -0.57 6.95 -4.38
C GLY A 35 -1.28 5.83 -5.16
N ASN A 36 -0.74 5.49 -6.33
CA ASN A 36 -1.32 4.47 -7.21
C ASN A 36 -1.13 3.03 -6.71
N ASN A 37 -0.35 2.82 -5.64
CA ASN A 37 -0.19 1.48 -5.06
C ASN A 37 -1.55 0.96 -4.56
N SER A 38 -2.46 1.84 -4.12
CA SER A 38 -3.81 1.46 -3.68
C SER A 38 -4.61 0.75 -4.78
N ILE A 39 -4.39 1.12 -6.05
CA ILE A 39 -5.07 0.53 -7.22
C ILE A 39 -4.57 -0.90 -7.42
N ILE A 40 -3.25 -1.09 -7.39
CA ILE A 40 -2.59 -2.39 -7.55
C ILE A 40 -2.98 -3.32 -6.39
N LEU A 41 -2.90 -2.82 -5.16
CA LEU A 41 -3.28 -3.57 -3.95
C LEU A 41 -4.77 -3.90 -3.93
N SER A 42 -5.64 -3.02 -4.48
CA SER A 42 -7.08 -3.32 -4.59
C SER A 42 -7.31 -4.54 -5.47
N LYS A 43 -6.62 -4.62 -6.62
CA LYS A 43 -6.72 -5.79 -7.49
C LYS A 43 -6.14 -7.03 -6.82
N TRP A 44 -5.01 -6.90 -6.13
CA TRP A 44 -4.42 -8.01 -5.38
C TRP A 44 -5.40 -8.55 -4.31
N CYS A 45 -6.06 -7.68 -3.54
CA CYS A 45 -7.08 -8.08 -2.59
C CYS A 45 -8.25 -8.78 -3.27
N GLU A 46 -8.73 -8.28 -4.41
CA GLU A 46 -9.82 -8.92 -5.17
C GLU A 46 -9.49 -10.38 -5.54
N LEU A 47 -8.24 -10.65 -5.90
CA LEU A 47 -7.79 -11.98 -6.33
C LEU A 47 -7.53 -12.93 -5.14
N PHE A 48 -6.85 -12.47 -4.09
CA PHE A 48 -6.38 -13.34 -3.01
C PHE A 48 -7.22 -13.25 -1.72
N PHE A 49 -7.82 -12.09 -1.44
CA PHE A 49 -8.50 -11.78 -0.19
C PHE A 49 -9.74 -10.90 -0.41
N PRO A 50 -10.78 -11.39 -1.11
CA PRO A 50 -11.88 -10.55 -1.61
C PRO A 50 -12.70 -9.84 -0.53
N LYS A 51 -12.58 -10.29 0.73
CA LYS A 51 -13.21 -9.68 1.91
C LYS A 51 -12.43 -8.49 2.47
N LEU A 52 -11.15 -8.36 2.14
CA LEU A 52 -10.31 -7.23 2.54
C LEU A 52 -10.54 -6.04 1.62
N LYS A 53 -10.35 -4.84 2.15
CA LYS A 53 -10.40 -3.61 1.37
C LYS A 53 -9.11 -2.84 1.49
N VAL A 54 -8.84 -2.09 0.44
CA VAL A 54 -7.84 -1.03 0.43
C VAL A 54 -8.58 0.28 0.59
N LEU A 55 -8.12 1.11 1.51
CA LEU A 55 -8.65 2.46 1.69
C LEU A 55 -8.43 3.28 0.42
N LYS A 56 -9.50 3.78 -0.17
CA LYS A 56 -9.50 4.63 -1.37
C LYS A 56 -9.67 6.10 -0.99
N GLY A 57 -9.27 7.00 -1.87
CA GLY A 57 -9.43 8.46 -1.68
C GLY A 57 -8.25 9.12 -0.95
N ALA A 58 -7.29 8.34 -0.45
CA ALA A 58 -6.05 8.85 0.13
C ALA A 58 -4.94 9.06 -0.92
N GLU A 59 -5.12 8.64 -2.19
CA GLU A 59 -4.04 8.55 -3.19
C GLU A 59 -3.38 9.90 -3.49
N SER A 60 -4.14 10.99 -3.48
CA SER A 60 -3.63 12.35 -3.74
C SER A 60 -3.09 13.06 -2.49
N LYS A 61 -3.27 12.46 -1.30
CA LYS A 61 -2.92 13.03 0.01
C LYS A 61 -1.93 12.16 0.82
N SER A 62 -1.55 10.99 0.31
CA SER A 62 -0.82 9.93 1.01
C SER A 62 0.67 9.96 0.70
N GLY A 63 1.35 11.06 1.04
CA GLY A 63 2.80 10.96 1.16
C GLY A 63 3.19 10.14 2.40
N PHE A 64 4.41 9.63 2.43
CA PHE A 64 4.94 8.85 3.55
C PHE A 64 4.75 9.48 4.93
N ARG A 65 4.91 10.80 5.04
CA ARG A 65 4.66 11.53 6.30
C ARG A 65 3.20 11.43 6.73
N GLN A 66 2.27 11.51 5.80
CA GLN A 66 0.84 11.39 6.07
C GLN A 66 0.49 9.96 6.50
N LEU A 67 1.10 8.93 5.89
CA LEU A 67 0.97 7.55 6.38
C LEU A 67 1.48 7.41 7.81
N CYS A 68 2.61 8.04 8.16
CA CYS A 68 3.11 8.05 9.52
C CYS A 68 2.08 8.69 10.47
N THR A 69 1.56 9.88 10.16
CA THR A 69 0.54 10.54 10.99
C THR A 69 -0.73 9.68 11.14
N LEU A 70 -1.20 9.09 10.03
CA LEU A 70 -2.38 8.23 10.02
C LEU A 70 -2.16 6.98 10.89
N SER A 71 -0.99 6.34 10.79
CA SER A 71 -0.68 5.16 11.62
C SER A 71 -0.75 5.45 13.12
N HIS A 72 -0.28 6.63 13.56
CA HIS A 72 -0.39 7.05 14.96
C HIS A 72 -1.84 7.27 15.38
N PHE A 73 -2.64 7.91 14.52
CA PHE A 73 -4.06 8.12 14.79
C PHE A 73 -4.83 6.80 14.92
N LEU A 74 -4.60 5.87 13.99
CA LEU A 74 -5.27 4.57 13.93
C LEU A 74 -4.89 3.67 15.11
N ASP A 75 -3.61 3.62 15.48
CA ASP A 75 -3.14 2.81 16.61
C ASP A 75 -3.64 3.33 17.96
N GLY A 76 -3.93 4.64 18.05
CA GLY A 76 -4.56 5.25 19.22
C GLY A 76 -6.06 4.93 19.37
N GLN A 77 -6.69 4.30 18.37
CA GLN A 77 -8.11 3.92 18.46
C GLN A 77 -8.26 2.58 19.19
N ASN A 78 -9.13 2.54 20.20
CA ASN A 78 -9.51 1.27 20.83
C ASN A 78 -10.48 0.51 19.91
N THR A 79 -9.93 -0.20 18.92
CA THR A 79 -10.69 -0.94 17.91
C THR A 79 -10.16 -2.36 17.77
N ARG A 80 -11.06 -3.30 17.47
CA ARG A 80 -10.71 -4.68 17.08
C ARG A 80 -10.31 -4.79 15.61
N HIS A 81 -10.70 -3.81 14.81
CA HIS A 81 -10.32 -3.74 13.40
C HIS A 81 -8.82 -3.44 13.28
N LYS A 82 -8.11 -4.21 12.44
CA LYS A 82 -6.67 -4.02 12.22
C LYS A 82 -6.42 -3.24 10.93
N TRP A 83 -5.33 -2.51 10.91
CA TRP A 83 -4.87 -1.72 9.77
C TRP A 83 -3.51 -2.22 9.32
N LEU A 84 -3.34 -2.41 8.02
CA LEU A 84 -2.06 -2.78 7.44
C LEU A 84 -1.56 -1.63 6.55
N ILE A 85 -0.49 -0.96 6.99
CA ILE A 85 0.18 0.06 6.18
C ILE A 85 1.18 -0.63 5.27
N VAL A 86 0.97 -0.56 3.96
CA VAL A 86 1.85 -1.13 2.94
C VAL A 86 2.62 -0.01 2.27
N VAL A 87 3.94 -0.13 2.22
CA VAL A 87 4.84 0.78 1.49
C VAL A 87 5.65 0.03 0.45
N ASP A 88 6.12 0.75 -0.56
CA ASP A 88 6.97 0.22 -1.62
C ASP A 88 8.40 -0.06 -1.16
N CYS A 89 9.17 -0.70 -2.04
CA CYS A 89 10.50 -1.23 -1.71
C CYS A 89 11.53 -0.16 -1.37
N ASP A 90 11.37 1.06 -1.86
CA ASP A 90 12.27 2.19 -1.57
C ASP A 90 12.00 2.85 -0.20
N LYS A 91 10.95 2.40 0.51
CA LYS A 91 10.60 2.85 1.86
C LYS A 91 10.91 1.84 2.96
N PHE A 92 11.56 0.73 2.63
CA PHE A 92 11.92 -0.30 3.60
C PHE A 92 12.68 0.26 4.82
N GLY A 93 13.70 1.09 4.58
CA GLY A 93 14.50 1.71 5.65
C GLY A 93 13.77 2.78 6.46
N GLU A 94 12.56 3.19 6.05
CA GLU A 94 11.75 4.18 6.75
C GLU A 94 10.60 3.53 7.54
N LEU A 95 10.40 2.22 7.43
CA LEU A 95 9.26 1.48 8.00
C LEU A 95 9.12 1.67 9.52
N GLU A 96 10.23 1.87 10.23
CA GLU A 96 10.28 2.15 11.68
C GLU A 96 9.54 3.43 12.09
N LYS A 97 9.33 4.36 11.16
CA LYS A 97 8.59 5.60 11.38
C LYS A 97 7.08 5.40 11.36
N ILE A 98 6.62 4.29 10.77
CA ILE A 98 5.21 3.90 10.81
C ILE A 98 4.94 3.26 12.16
N LYS A 99 3.98 3.83 12.91
CA LYS A 99 3.58 3.29 14.21
C LYS A 99 3.01 1.89 14.01
N SER A 100 3.64 0.92 14.64
CA SER A 100 3.11 -0.43 14.76
C SER A 100 2.77 -0.71 16.22
N GLY A 101 1.60 -1.26 16.46
CA GLY A 101 1.03 -1.43 17.79
C GLY A 101 -0.13 -2.40 17.79
N HIS A 102 -1.14 -2.14 18.63
CA HIS A 102 -2.26 -3.07 18.80
C HIS A 102 -3.16 -3.13 17.56
N ALA A 103 -3.44 -1.98 16.94
CA ALA A 103 -4.38 -1.90 15.83
C ALA A 103 -3.71 -1.72 14.47
N VAL A 104 -2.43 -1.33 14.44
CA VAL A 104 -1.70 -1.07 13.19
C VAL A 104 -0.50 -1.98 13.06
N GLU A 105 -0.37 -2.60 11.90
CA GLU A 105 0.84 -3.29 11.45
C GLU A 105 1.35 -2.64 10.16
N SER A 106 2.65 -2.77 9.90
CA SER A 106 3.28 -2.26 8.70
C SER A 106 3.95 -3.36 7.88
N PHE A 107 4.08 -3.12 6.58
CA PHE A 107 4.76 -3.98 5.63
C PHE A 107 5.45 -3.14 4.56
N ALA A 108 6.69 -3.48 4.25
CA ALA A 108 7.42 -2.97 3.10
C ALA A 108 7.79 -4.13 2.19
N PHE A 109 7.71 -3.92 0.88
CA PHE A 109 8.25 -4.87 -0.08
C PHE A 109 9.78 -4.91 0.01
N ASP A 110 10.37 -6.09 -0.19
CA ASP A 110 11.81 -6.18 -0.40
C ASP A 110 12.17 -5.67 -1.79
N PHE A 111 13.37 -5.12 -1.96
CA PHE A 111 13.85 -4.76 -3.29
C PHE A 111 14.05 -6.02 -4.15
N HIS A 112 13.46 -6.02 -5.34
CA HIS A 112 13.71 -7.01 -6.38
C HIS A 112 14.63 -6.42 -7.45
N GLU A 113 15.65 -7.16 -7.88
CA GLU A 113 16.51 -6.71 -8.96
C GLU A 113 15.70 -6.66 -10.26
N ASN A 114 15.29 -5.46 -10.66
CA ASN A 114 14.47 -5.19 -11.83
C ASN A 114 15.10 -4.07 -12.64
N ARG A 115 15.40 -4.35 -13.91
CA ARG A 115 16.14 -3.45 -14.81
C ARG A 115 15.27 -2.32 -15.35
N ILE A 116 13.95 -2.48 -15.35
CA ILE A 116 12.98 -1.53 -15.92
C ILE A 116 12.46 -0.58 -14.83
N CYS A 117 12.09 -1.12 -13.68
CA CYS A 117 11.54 -0.33 -12.58
C CYS A 117 12.29 -0.61 -11.27
N LYS A 118 13.02 0.39 -10.78
CA LYS A 118 13.88 0.26 -9.59
C LYS A 118 13.25 0.78 -8.29
N THR A 119 12.07 1.39 -8.36
CA THR A 119 11.39 2.04 -7.23
C THR A 119 9.89 1.85 -7.33
N GLY A 120 9.18 2.01 -6.22
CA GLY A 120 7.74 1.81 -6.18
C GLY A 120 7.32 0.34 -6.18
N ILE A 121 6.02 0.11 -6.00
CA ILE A 121 5.44 -1.24 -5.98
C ILE A 121 5.61 -1.97 -7.32
N GLU A 122 5.79 -1.22 -8.42
CA GLU A 122 5.97 -1.80 -9.75
C GLU A 122 7.27 -2.60 -9.89
N ASN A 123 8.26 -2.35 -9.02
CA ASN A 123 9.48 -3.16 -8.89
C ASN A 123 9.17 -4.66 -8.66
N MET A 124 8.00 -4.97 -8.08
CA MET A 124 7.59 -6.34 -7.76
C MET A 124 7.07 -7.12 -8.96
N PHE A 125 6.89 -6.50 -10.13
CA PHE A 125 6.38 -7.21 -11.31
C PHE A 125 7.51 -7.70 -12.21
N ASN A 126 7.25 -8.81 -12.91
CA ASN A 126 8.18 -9.34 -13.90
C ASN A 126 8.45 -8.32 -15.00
N GLU A 127 9.72 -8.22 -15.43
CA GLU A 127 10.15 -7.26 -16.45
C GLU A 127 9.34 -7.39 -17.74
N ASP A 128 8.98 -8.61 -18.16
CA ASP A 128 8.19 -8.83 -19.37
C ASP A 128 6.82 -8.15 -19.31
N LEU A 129 6.20 -8.07 -18.13
CA LEU A 129 4.94 -7.36 -17.94
C LEU A 129 5.13 -5.84 -17.97
N LEU A 130 6.29 -5.34 -17.54
CA LEU A 130 6.62 -3.93 -17.49
C LEU A 130 7.08 -3.37 -18.85
N LYS A 131 7.70 -4.20 -19.70
CA LYS A 131 8.24 -3.81 -21.02
C LYS A 131 7.22 -3.11 -21.89
N ASP A 132 5.99 -3.61 -21.91
CA ASP A 132 4.90 -3.08 -22.74
C ASP A 132 4.47 -1.65 -22.33
N TYR A 133 4.82 -1.24 -21.11
CA TYR A 133 4.51 0.08 -20.57
C TYR A 133 5.75 0.96 -20.46
N ALA A 134 6.95 0.40 -20.59
CA ALA A 134 8.18 1.16 -20.55
C ALA A 134 8.38 1.95 -21.86
N ARG A 135 8.99 3.13 -21.77
CA ARG A 135 9.36 3.92 -22.95
C ARG A 135 10.84 3.86 -23.21
N LEU A 136 11.22 3.63 -24.46
CA LEU A 136 12.60 3.77 -24.89
C LEU A 136 12.98 5.26 -24.87
N ARG A 137 14.02 5.62 -24.14
CA ARG A 137 14.66 6.93 -24.22
C ARG A 137 16.08 6.74 -24.72
N THR A 138 16.36 7.38 -25.84
CA THR A 138 17.71 7.48 -26.38
C THR A 138 18.37 8.73 -25.80
N GLY A 139 19.52 8.55 -25.16
CA GLY A 139 20.36 9.64 -24.68
C GLY A 139 21.81 9.46 -25.15
N GLU A 140 22.68 10.39 -24.75
CA GLU A 140 24.11 10.37 -25.13
C GLU A 140 24.84 9.10 -24.66
N LYS A 141 24.30 8.41 -23.64
CA LYS A 141 24.85 7.15 -23.09
C LYS A 141 24.23 5.89 -23.70
N GLY A 142 23.39 6.02 -24.71
CA GLY A 142 22.67 4.92 -25.36
C GLY A 142 21.18 4.89 -25.06
N GLU A 143 20.56 3.75 -25.32
CA GLU A 143 19.13 3.51 -25.12
C GLU A 143 18.86 2.94 -23.72
N ALA A 144 17.84 3.48 -23.05
CA ALA A 144 17.35 2.95 -21.79
C ALA A 144 15.82 2.87 -21.79
N LEU A 145 15.27 1.81 -21.22
CA LEU A 145 13.86 1.73 -20.90
C LEU A 145 13.57 2.58 -19.66
N ILE A 146 12.54 3.40 -19.74
CA ILE A 146 12.11 4.30 -18.67
C ILE A 146 10.70 3.95 -18.24
N PHE A 147 10.54 3.91 -16.92
CA PHE A 147 9.29 3.61 -16.25
C PHE A 147 8.99 4.72 -15.22
N GLU A 148 8.48 5.85 -15.72
CA GLU A 148 8.19 7.05 -14.93
C GLU A 148 6.69 7.16 -14.59
N SER A 149 6.29 8.24 -13.90
CA SER A 149 4.93 8.41 -13.36
C SER A 149 3.79 8.18 -14.37
N PRO A 150 3.85 8.64 -15.64
CA PRO A 150 2.80 8.33 -16.61
C PRO A 150 2.69 6.82 -16.89
N GLN A 151 3.83 6.14 -17.05
CA GLN A 151 3.90 4.70 -17.30
C GLN A 151 3.40 3.91 -16.09
N LYS A 152 3.80 4.33 -14.87
CA LYS A 152 3.29 3.76 -13.61
C LYS A 152 1.76 3.84 -13.52
N ARG A 153 1.17 4.97 -13.91
CA ARG A 153 -0.29 5.15 -13.92
C ARG A 153 -0.98 4.26 -14.96
N GLU A 154 -0.44 4.20 -16.18
CA GLU A 154 -0.95 3.32 -17.24
C GLU A 154 -0.88 1.84 -16.81
N PHE A 155 0.23 1.44 -16.19
CA PHE A 155 0.43 0.10 -15.66
C PHE A 155 -0.54 -0.23 -14.52
N ALA A 156 -0.75 0.68 -13.57
CA ALA A 156 -1.71 0.48 -12.49
C ALA A 156 -3.14 0.27 -13.02
N ASN A 157 -3.53 0.99 -14.08
CA ASN A 157 -4.81 0.78 -14.75
C ASN A 157 -4.90 -0.58 -15.45
N PHE A 158 -3.82 -1.00 -16.12
CA PHE A 158 -3.77 -2.34 -16.69
C PHE A 158 -3.93 -3.42 -15.62
N ILE A 159 -3.20 -3.33 -14.51
CA ILE A 159 -3.32 -4.29 -13.41
C ILE A 159 -4.75 -4.30 -12.87
N LYS A 160 -5.36 -3.13 -12.66
CA LYS A 160 -6.77 -3.03 -12.24
C LYS A 160 -7.72 -3.80 -13.16
N GLU A 161 -7.56 -3.69 -14.47
CA GLU A 161 -8.50 -4.25 -15.45
C GLU A 161 -8.20 -5.70 -15.84
N LYS A 162 -6.91 -6.07 -15.90
CA LYS A 162 -6.41 -7.33 -16.49
C LYS A 162 -5.48 -8.12 -15.57
N GLY A 163 -5.26 -7.64 -14.34
CA GLY A 163 -4.45 -8.33 -13.34
C GLY A 163 -4.97 -9.74 -13.04
N LYS A 164 -4.04 -10.69 -12.96
CA LYS A 164 -4.28 -12.10 -12.62
C LYS A 164 -3.30 -12.51 -11.52
N GLU A 165 -3.59 -13.62 -10.83
CA GLU A 165 -2.75 -14.11 -9.73
C GLU A 165 -1.28 -14.29 -10.14
N GLU A 166 -1.03 -14.81 -11.35
CA GLU A 166 0.31 -15.01 -11.91
C GLU A 166 1.13 -13.72 -12.08
N HIS A 167 0.50 -12.54 -12.07
CA HIS A 167 1.22 -11.27 -12.11
C HIS A 167 1.77 -10.85 -10.74
N PHE A 168 1.31 -11.47 -9.65
CA PHE A 168 1.64 -11.09 -8.28
C PHE A 168 2.58 -12.09 -7.58
N VAL A 169 3.42 -12.79 -8.34
CA VAL A 169 4.34 -13.82 -7.80
C VAL A 169 5.23 -13.28 -6.66
N ASN A 170 5.72 -12.05 -6.79
CA ASN A 170 6.60 -11.44 -5.78
C ASN A 170 5.83 -10.79 -4.60
N PHE A 171 4.51 -10.94 -4.53
CA PHE A 171 3.69 -10.45 -3.42
C PHE A 171 3.50 -11.49 -2.31
N LEU A 172 4.22 -12.62 -2.38
CA LEU A 172 4.06 -13.73 -1.44
C LEU A 172 4.22 -13.31 0.02
N LYS A 173 5.23 -12.48 0.34
CA LYS A 173 5.45 -12.01 1.71
C LYS A 173 4.30 -11.13 2.23
N LEU A 174 3.67 -10.35 1.35
CA LEU A 174 2.46 -9.60 1.72
C LEU A 174 1.30 -10.56 1.99
N LYS A 175 1.16 -11.62 1.18
CA LYS A 175 0.14 -12.66 1.38
C LYS A 175 0.30 -13.33 2.75
N GLU A 176 1.50 -13.79 3.06
CA GLU A 176 1.85 -14.42 4.34
C GLU A 176 1.56 -13.48 5.53
N LYS A 177 1.91 -12.19 5.38
CA LYS A 177 1.63 -11.16 6.39
C LYS A 177 0.12 -11.03 6.64
N VAL A 178 -0.68 -10.93 5.59
CA VAL A 178 -2.14 -10.81 5.70
C VAL A 178 -2.76 -12.06 6.32
N GLU A 179 -2.31 -13.27 5.94
CA GLU A 179 -2.80 -14.53 6.51
C GLU A 179 -2.48 -14.64 8.02
N SER A 180 -1.28 -14.22 8.42
CA SER A 180 -0.88 -14.15 9.82
C SER A 180 -1.77 -13.20 10.62
N MET A 181 -2.03 -11.99 10.08
CA MET A 181 -2.91 -11.02 10.71
C MET A 181 -4.35 -11.55 10.85
N LEU A 182 -4.89 -12.18 9.81
CA LEU A 182 -6.23 -12.77 9.84
C LEU A 182 -6.35 -13.85 10.92
N THR A 183 -5.32 -14.69 11.05
CA THR A 183 -5.26 -15.73 12.09
C THR A 183 -5.29 -15.12 13.49
N SER A 184 -4.50 -14.06 13.72
CA SER A 184 -4.49 -13.32 14.98
C SER A 184 -5.87 -12.74 15.32
N VAL A 185 -6.54 -12.11 14.35
CA VAL A 185 -7.89 -11.52 14.54
C VAL A 185 -8.93 -12.57 14.89
N SER A 186 -8.90 -13.75 14.26
CA SER A 186 -9.78 -14.86 14.57
C SER A 186 -9.50 -15.46 15.96
N SER A 187 -8.24 -15.54 16.38
CA SER A 187 -7.87 -16.05 17.71
C SER A 187 -8.29 -15.13 18.85
N GLU A 188 -8.33 -13.81 18.61
CA GLU A 188 -8.83 -12.80 19.56
C GLU A 188 -10.37 -12.81 19.68
N ASN A 189 -11.08 -13.50 18.77
CA ASN A 189 -12.54 -13.57 18.72
C ASN A 189 -13.01 -14.99 18.33
N PRO A 190 -12.85 -15.99 19.22
CA PRO A 190 -13.49 -17.27 18.99
C PRO A 190 -15.02 -17.07 19.03
N ASP A 191 -15.71 -17.53 17.99
CA ASP A 191 -17.18 -17.57 17.93
C ASP A 191 -17.79 -18.27 19.16
#